data_AF-A0A7Y4IJ20-F1
#
_entry.id   AF-A0A7Y4IJ20-F1
#
_cell.length_a   1.000
_cell.length_b   1.000
_cell.length_c   1.000
_cell.angle_alpha   90.00
_cell.angle_beta   90.00
_cell.angle_gamma   90.00
#
_symmetry.space_group_name_H-M   'P 1'
#
loop_
_entity.id
_entity.type
_entity.pdbx_description
1 polymer ?
#
loop_
_entity_poly.entity_id
_entity_poly.type
_entity_poly.pdbx_seq_one_letter_code
_entity_poly.pdbx_strand_id
1 'polypeptide(L)' 'MPRTTAPKTKKLESMNLTELRARFREVVGEETRSPNKTYLIRRIEESLAAKKRRSPSRRATATAPSAPP' A
#
# COMPACT_ATOMS: atom_id res chain seq x y z
N MET A 1 19.39 -11.13 -0.79
CA MET A 1 17.98 -11.52 -1.05
C MET A 1 17.27 -10.39 -1.79
N PRO A 2 16.83 -10.56 -3.05
CA PRO A 2 16.17 -9.48 -3.77
C PRO A 2 14.79 -9.26 -3.15
N ARG A 3 14.52 -8.03 -2.69
CA ARG A 3 13.20 -7.62 -2.23
C ARG A 3 12.29 -7.52 -3.46
N THR A 4 11.66 -8.62 -3.84
CA THR A 4 10.67 -8.69 -4.93
C THR A 4 9.54 -7.69 -4.67
N THR A 5 9.68 -6.48 -5.19
CA THR A 5 8.67 -5.42 -5.09
C THR A 5 8.42 -4.76 -6.46
N ALA A 6 8.84 -5.40 -7.56
CA ALA A 6 8.82 -4.82 -8.90
C ALA A 6 7.80 -5.38 -9.93
N PRO A 7 6.95 -6.42 -9.68
CA PRO A 7 5.98 -6.84 -10.70
C PRO A 7 4.61 -6.14 -10.60
N LYS A 8 4.34 -5.37 -9.53
CA LYS A 8 3.00 -4.81 -9.28
C LYS A 8 2.64 -3.65 -10.21
N THR A 9 3.62 -2.86 -10.66
CA THR A 9 3.39 -1.70 -11.55
C THR A 9 2.88 -2.13 -12.92
N LYS A 10 3.60 -3.05 -13.59
CA LYS A 10 3.17 -3.61 -14.88
C LYS A 10 1.78 -4.27 -14.81
N LYS A 11 1.47 -4.94 -13.69
CA LYS A 11 0.14 -5.56 -13.47
C LYS A 11 -0.96 -4.49 -13.39
N LEU A 12 -0.71 -3.36 -12.74
CA LEU A 12 -1.65 -2.25 -12.61
C LEU A 12 -1.83 -1.49 -13.93
N GLU A 13 -0.77 -1.32 -14.72
CA GLU A 13 -0.85 -0.68 -16.06
C GLU A 13 -1.64 -1.51 -17.07
N SER A 14 -1.59 -2.84 -16.99
CA SER A 14 -2.42 -3.74 -17.82
C SER A 14 -3.85 -3.94 -17.30
N MET A 15 -4.19 -3.43 -16.11
CA MET A 15 -5.53 -3.57 -15.54
C MET A 15 -6.53 -2.57 -16.13
N ASN A 16 -7.79 -2.98 -16.19
CA ASN A 16 -8.89 -2.10 -16.58
C ASN A 16 -9.19 -1.06 -15.49
N LEU A 17 -9.88 0.02 -15.89
CA LEU A 17 -10.23 1.14 -15.00
C LEU A 17 -11.06 0.67 -13.79
N THR A 18 -11.94 -0.31 -14.00
CA THR A 18 -12.73 -0.95 -12.94
C THR A 18 -11.86 -1.70 -11.94
N GLU A 19 -10.88 -2.46 -12.42
CA GLU A 19 -9.92 -3.19 -11.56
C GLU A 19 -9.04 -2.21 -10.78
N LEU A 20 -8.55 -1.14 -11.43
CA LEU A 20 -7.79 -0.08 -10.76
C LEU A 20 -8.60 0.59 -9.65
N ARG A 21 -9.88 0.90 -9.88
CA ARG A 21 -10.77 1.45 -8.86
C ARG A 21 -11.00 0.49 -7.70
N ALA A 22 -11.22 -0.79 -7.97
CA ALA A 22 -11.37 -1.81 -6.93
C ALA A 22 -10.12 -1.89 -6.05
N ARG A 23 -8.93 -1.98 -6.66
CA ARG A 23 -7.64 -1.96 -5.95
C ARG A 23 -7.39 -0.66 -5.19
N PHE A 24 -7.76 0.48 -5.76
CA PHE A 24 -7.68 1.77 -5.07
C PHE A 24 -8.53 1.77 -3.81
N ARG A 25 -9.79 1.31 -3.89
CA ARG A 25 -10.68 1.19 -2.72
C ARG A 25 -10.12 0.24 -1.67
N GLU A 26 -9.54 -0.90 -2.06
CA GLU A 26 -8.90 -1.83 -1.10
C GLU A 26 -7.65 -1.24 -0.43
N VAL A 27 -6.82 -0.53 -1.20
CA VAL A 27 -5.51 -0.08 -0.71
C VAL A 27 -5.62 1.24 0.04
N VAL A 28 -6.34 2.21 -0.53
CA VAL A 28 -6.54 3.58 -0.01
C VAL A 28 -7.71 3.63 0.98
N GLY A 29 -8.72 2.78 0.81
CA GLY A 29 -9.96 2.83 1.61
C GLY A 29 -10.99 3.85 1.12
N GLU A 30 -10.71 4.54 0.01
CA GLU A 30 -11.59 5.56 -0.57
C GLU A 30 -12.17 5.11 -1.91
N GLU A 31 -13.39 5.55 -2.23
CA GLU A 31 -13.96 5.38 -3.56
C GLU A 31 -13.62 6.58 -4.45
N THR A 32 -12.85 6.32 -5.49
CA THR A 32 -12.51 7.35 -6.47
C THR A 32 -13.34 7.22 -7.73
N ARG A 33 -13.99 8.33 -8.12
CA ARG A 33 -14.68 8.44 -9.42
C ARG A 33 -13.77 8.95 -10.53
N SER A 34 -12.48 9.18 -10.26
CA SER A 34 -11.56 9.72 -11.25
C SER A 34 -11.42 8.78 -12.47
N PRO A 35 -11.56 9.29 -13.72
CA PRO A 35 -11.33 8.51 -14.93
C PRO A 35 -9.84 8.39 -15.30
N ASN A 36 -8.96 9.09 -14.59
CA ASN A 36 -7.54 9.14 -14.92
C ASN A 36 -6.79 7.89 -14.39
N LYS A 37 -6.45 6.95 -15.29
CA LYS A 37 -5.74 5.71 -14.95
C LYS A 37 -4.39 5.97 -14.27
N THR A 38 -3.60 6.91 -14.78
CA THR A 38 -2.27 7.25 -14.24
C THR A 38 -2.36 7.73 -12.79
N TYR A 39 -3.39 8.52 -12.47
CA TYR A 39 -3.64 8.96 -11.09
C TYR A 39 -3.95 7.78 -10.16
N LEU A 40 -4.80 6.83 -10.61
CA LEU A 40 -5.16 5.64 -9.83
C LEU A 40 -3.93 4.79 -9.52
N ILE A 41 -3.11 4.49 -10.54
CA ILE A 41 -1.89 3.70 -10.39
C ILE A 41 -0.95 4.36 -9.38
N ARG A 42 -0.66 5.66 -9.56
CA ARG A 42 0.22 6.42 -8.67
C ARG A 42 -0.24 6.38 -7.22
N ARG A 43 -1.53 6.56 -6.95
CA ARG A 43 -2.09 6.55 -5.59
C ARG A 43 -2.10 5.17 -4.94
N ILE A 44 -2.37 4.12 -5.73
CA ILE A 44 -2.27 2.74 -5.27
C ILE A 44 -0.83 2.45 -4.86
N GLU A 45 0.16 2.81 -5.69
CA GLU A 45 1.57 2.61 -5.40
C GLU A 45 2.03 3.38 -4.16
N GLU A 46 1.69 4.67 -4.08
CA GLU A 46 2.00 5.52 -2.92
C GLU A 46 1.45 4.91 -1.63
N SER A 47 0.21 4.42 -1.66
CA SER A 47 -0.44 3.81 -0.49
C SER A 47 0.16 2.44 -0.13
N LEU A 48 0.57 1.64 -1.11
CA LEU A 48 1.31 0.39 -0.88
C LEU A 48 2.70 0.66 -0.29
N ALA A 49 3.42 1.65 -0.83
CA ALA A 49 4.71 2.08 -0.31
C ALA A 49 4.59 2.65 1.10
N ALA A 50 3.55 3.45 1.38
CA ALA A 50 3.24 3.97 2.70
C ALA A 50 2.92 2.84 3.71
N LYS A 51 2.12 1.83 3.33
CA LYS A 51 1.87 0.63 4.15
C LYS A 51 3.15 -0.13 4.47
N LYS A 52 4.05 -0.26 3.49
CA LYS A 52 5.37 -0.89 3.68
C LYS A 52 6.29 -0.06 4.58
N ARG A 53 6.29 1.27 4.42
CA ARG A 53 7.03 2.24 5.26
C ARG A 53 6.46 2.43 6.66
N ARG A 54 5.18 2.12 6.88
CA ARG A 54 4.58 2.08 8.22
C ARG A 54 4.86 0.77 8.96
N SER A 55 5.31 -0.26 8.24
CA SER A 55 5.65 -1.58 8.78
C SER A 55 7.14 -1.91 9.01
N PRO A 56 8.13 -0.98 9.10
CA PRO A 56 9.49 -1.37 9.45
C PRO A 56 9.81 -1.28 10.95
N SER A 57 8.92 -0.79 11.84
CA SER A 57 9.26 -0.71 13.27
C SER A 57 8.05 -0.59 14.19
N ARG A 58 7.32 -1.69 14.40
CA ARG A 58 6.57 -1.89 15.65
C ARG A 58 7.16 -3.03 16.50
N ARG A 59 8.45 -3.32 16.30
CA ARG A 59 9.24 -4.30 17.07
C ARG A 59 10.39 -3.63 17.84
N ALA A 60 10.21 -2.40 18.33
CA ALA A 60 11.25 -1.74 19.13
C ALA A 60 10.77 -0.75 20.21
N THR A 61 9.46 -0.60 20.49
CA THR A 61 9.02 0.21 21.64
C THR A 61 7.79 -0.41 22.30
N ALA A 62 8.00 -1.56 22.93
CA ALA A 62 7.15 -2.04 24.03
C ALA A 62 8.03 -2.83 25.02
N THR A 63 9.15 -2.25 25.45
CA THR A 63 9.68 -2.56 26.77
C THR A 63 8.77 -1.84 27.75
N ALA A 64 7.81 -2.58 28.27
CA ALA A 64 7.02 -2.17 29.41
C ALA A 64 7.95 -1.87 30.60
N PRO A 65 7.80 -0.76 31.34
CA PRO A 65 8.21 -0.73 32.73
C PRO A 65 7.12 -1.46 33.51
N SER A 66 7.14 -2.79 33.50
CA SER A 66 6.34 -3.58 34.43
C SER A 66 7.25 -4.66 34.98
N ALA A 67 7.99 -4.28 36.02
CA ALA A 67 8.58 -5.20 36.97
C ALA A 67 7.72 -5.15 38.24
N PRO A 68 7.05 -6.26 38.58
CA PRO A 68 7.08 -6.87 39.91
C PRO A 68 8.05 -8.09 39.86
N PRO A 69 8.57 -8.65 40.97
CA PRO A 69 8.10 -8.65 42.36
C PRO A 69 8.90 -7.77 43.34
#